data_AF-A0A1G1GF58-F1
#
_entry.id   AF-A0A1G1GF58-F1
#
_cell.length_a   1.000
_cell.length_b   1.000
_cell.length_c   1.000
_cell.angle_alpha   90.00
_cell.angle_beta   90.00
_cell.angle_gamma   90.00
#
_symmetry.space_group_name_H-M   'P 1'
#
loop_
_entity.id
_entity.type
_entity.pdbx_description
1 polymer ?
#
loop_
_entity_poly.entity_id
_entity_poly.type
_entity_poly.pdbx_seq_one_letter_code
_entity_poly.pdbx_strand_id
1 'polypeptide(L)'
;MIKKVIDTNIIIDRFSDPDLYREIFLSSGIVYLSSVVLMELRAGAHTKEALRAINELFHFFRQVGRVIVPSITDYEKAGEIISKL
;
A
#
# COMPACT_ATOMS: atom_id res chain seq x y z
N MET A 1 -5.61 18.35 -5.80
CA MET A 1 -4.82 17.71 -4.72
C MET A 1 -4.35 16.35 -5.21
N ILE A 2 -3.06 16.06 -5.12
CA ILE A 2 -2.48 14.81 -5.66
C ILE A 2 -2.85 13.64 -4.74
N LYS A 3 -3.29 12.52 -5.32
CA LYS A 3 -3.50 11.25 -4.60
C LYS A 3 -2.36 10.30 -4.95
N LYS A 4 -1.79 9.65 -3.95
CA LYS A 4 -0.64 8.76 -4.06
C LYS A 4 -1.06 7.38 -3.57
N VAL A 5 -0.89 6.36 -4.40
CA VAL A 5 -0.97 4.95 -3.99
C VAL A 5 0.44 4.41 -4.04
N ILE A 6 0.87 3.78 -2.94
CA ILE A 6 2.26 3.36 -2.77
C ILE A 6 2.33 1.87 -3.00
N ASP A 7 3.31 1.46 -3.81
CA ASP A 7 3.57 0.06 -4.10
C ASP A 7 4.20 -0.66 -2.90
N THR A 8 4.10 -1.99 -2.88
CA THR A 8 4.51 -2.84 -1.76
C THR A 8 6.00 -2.69 -1.44
N ASN A 9 6.86 -2.63 -2.46
CA ASN A 9 8.31 -2.49 -2.28
C ASN A 9 8.68 -1.20 -1.52
N ILE A 10 8.06 -0.06 -1.84
CA ILE A 10 8.33 1.22 -1.17
C ILE A 10 7.92 1.16 0.32
N ILE A 11 6.87 0.42 0.66
CA ILE A 11 6.47 0.22 2.06
C ILE A 11 7.47 -0.70 2.80
N ILE A 12 7.90 -1.80 2.16
CA ILE A 12 8.89 -2.73 2.72
C ILE A 12 10.23 -2.00 2.99
N ASP A 13 10.69 -1.24 2.00
CA ASP A 13 11.92 -0.46 2.08
C ASP A 13 11.85 0.50 3.29
N ARG A 14 10.69 1.13 3.52
CA ARG A 14 10.50 2.06 4.63
C ARG A 14 10.40 1.38 6.00
N PHE A 15 9.94 0.14 6.07
CA PHE A 15 10.02 -0.64 7.32
C PHE A 15 11.47 -0.93 7.69
N SER A 16 12.36 -1.04 6.69
CA SER A 16 13.79 -1.32 6.89
C SER A 16 14.60 -0.03 7.14
N ASP A 17 14.28 1.04 6.42
CA ASP A 17 14.87 2.37 6.55
C ASP A 17 13.77 3.45 6.56
N PRO A 18 13.40 3.99 7.74
CA PRO A 18 12.33 4.98 7.86
C PRO A 18 12.56 6.30 7.12
N ASP A 19 13.81 6.67 6.84
CA ASP A 19 14.18 7.90 6.13
C ASP A 19 14.17 7.72 4.60
N LEU A 20 14.25 6.47 4.12
CA LEU A 20 14.13 6.17 2.70
C LEU A 20 12.73 6.53 2.19
N TYR A 21 12.68 7.22 1.04
CA TYR A 21 11.46 7.75 0.42
C TYR A 21 10.62 8.67 1.30
N ARG A 22 11.16 9.24 2.39
CA ARG A 22 10.44 10.12 3.31
C ARG A 22 9.68 11.25 2.61
N GLU A 23 10.25 11.82 1.55
CA GLU A 23 9.61 12.86 0.75
C GLU A 23 8.32 12.39 0.08
N ILE A 24 8.19 11.12 -0.33
CA ILE A 24 6.95 10.58 -0.92
C ILE A 24 5.78 10.71 0.08
N PHE A 25 6.06 10.56 1.37
CA PHE A 25 5.05 10.60 2.42
C PHE A 25 4.83 11.99 3.03
N LEU A 26 5.85 12.86 3.02
CA LEU A 26 5.77 14.22 3.59
C LEU A 26 5.47 15.32 2.55
N SER A 27 5.72 15.06 1.26
CA SER A 27 5.39 15.99 0.18
C SER A 27 3.88 16.19 0.05
N SER A 28 3.51 17.24 -0.69
CA SER A 28 2.11 17.56 -0.99
C SER A 28 1.35 16.36 -1.57
N GLY A 29 0.07 16.27 -1.22
CA GLY A 29 -0.82 15.17 -1.62
C GLY A 29 -1.16 14.19 -0.50
N ILE A 30 -2.11 13.31 -0.79
CA ILE A 30 -2.65 12.33 0.17
C ILE A 30 -2.22 10.94 -0.24
N VAL A 31 -1.62 10.21 0.71
CA VAL A 31 -1.25 8.81 0.56
C VAL A 31 -2.44 7.91 0.90
N TYR A 32 -2.65 6.87 0.09
CA TYR A 32 -3.64 5.81 0.28
C TYR A 32 -2.97 4.44 0.30
N LEU A 33 -3.57 3.51 1.03
CA LEU A 33 -3.17 2.10 1.06
C LEU A 33 -4.15 1.29 0.20
N SER A 34 -3.63 0.62 -0.83
CA SER A 34 -4.41 -0.37 -1.59
C SER A 34 -4.57 -1.65 -0.78
N SER A 35 -5.75 -2.29 -0.82
CA SER A 35 -5.95 -3.60 -0.22
C SER A 35 -5.14 -4.72 -0.90
N VAL A 36 -4.74 -4.53 -2.16
CA VAL A 36 -3.82 -5.43 -2.87
C VAL A 36 -2.43 -5.36 -2.25
N VAL A 37 -1.93 -4.15 -2.00
CA VAL A 37 -0.66 -3.93 -1.30
C VAL A 37 -0.70 -4.48 0.12
N LEU A 38 -1.82 -4.31 0.84
CA LEU A 38 -2.00 -4.95 2.15
C LEU A 38 -1.95 -6.49 2.07
N MET A 39 -2.56 -7.08 1.05
CA MET A 39 -2.52 -8.53 0.81
C MET A 39 -1.08 -9.00 0.57
N GLU A 40 -0.34 -8.32 -0.29
CA GLU A 40 1.07 -8.65 -0.61
C GLU A 40 1.97 -8.55 0.63
N LEU A 41 1.84 -7.47 1.41
CA LEU A 41 2.56 -7.31 2.68
C LEU A 41 2.27 -8.46 3.64
N ARG A 42 1.00 -8.87 3.78
CA ARG A 42 0.62 -10.00 4.63
C ARG A 42 1.17 -11.33 4.11
N ALA A 43 1.16 -11.53 2.79
CA ALA A 43 1.68 -12.74 2.18
C ALA A 43 3.19 -12.91 2.42
N GLY A 44 3.94 -11.81 2.44
CA GLY A 44 5.39 -11.80 2.72
C GLY A 44 5.77 -11.73 4.22
N ALA A 45 4.81 -11.63 5.14
CA ALA A 45 5.10 -11.48 6.56
C ALA A 45 5.18 -12.83 7.28
N HIS A 46 6.39 -13.20 7.69
CA HIS A 46 6.66 -14.50 8.33
C HIS A 46 6.96 -14.43 9.84
N THR A 47 6.93 -13.23 10.43
CA THR A 47 7.16 -13.02 11.87
C THR A 47 5.99 -12.32 12.54
N LYS A 48 5.86 -12.47 13.85
CA LYS A 48 4.79 -11.81 14.62
C LYS A 48 4.97 -10.29 14.62
N GLU A 49 6.22 -9.84 14.64
CA GLU A 49 6.62 -8.44 14.62
C GLU A 49 6.23 -7.79 13.29
N ALA A 50 6.50 -8.46 12.16
CA ALA A 50 6.09 -7.97 10.84
C ALA A 50 4.56 -7.89 10.71
N LEU A 51 3.84 -8.93 11.14
CA LEU A 51 2.38 -8.93 11.14
C LEU A 51 1.79 -7.80 12.00
N ARG A 52 2.40 -7.53 13.15
CA ARG A 52 2.02 -6.41 14.02
C ARG A 52 2.22 -5.06 13.32
N ALA A 53 3.38 -4.83 12.72
CA ALA A 53 3.66 -3.59 11.99
C ALA A 53 2.66 -3.36 10.84
N ILE A 54 2.33 -4.41 10.09
CA ILE A 54 1.31 -4.35 9.02
C ILE A 54 -0.08 -4.05 9.57
N ASN A 55 -0.45 -4.63 10.72
CA ASN A 55 -1.72 -4.33 11.37
C ASN A 55 -1.80 -2.85 11.79
N GLU A 56 -0.74 -2.32 12.41
CA GLU A 56 -0.66 -0.91 12.83
C GLU A 56 -0.76 0.03 11.62
N LEU A 57 -0.06 -0.26 10.53
CA LEU A 57 -0.17 0.45 9.25
C LEU A 57 -1.63 0.44 8.73
N PHE A 58 -2.25 -0.73 8.66
CA PHE A 58 -3.64 -0.85 8.20
C PHE A 58 -4.62 -0.08 9.08
N HIS A 59 -4.48 -0.17 10.40
CA HIS A 59 -5.33 0.55 11.34
C HIS A 59 -5.23 2.06 11.15
N PHE A 60 -4.02 2.60 10.98
CA PHE A 60 -3.82 4.01 10.68
C PHE A 60 -4.58 4.44 9.41
N PHE A 61 -4.36 3.76 8.28
CA PHE A 61 -5.00 4.11 7.01
C PHE A 61 -6.52 3.93 7.05
N ARG A 62 -7.02 2.92 7.75
CA ARG A 62 -8.46 2.69 7.93
C ARG A 62 -9.09 3.82 8.74
N GLN A 63 -8.46 4.23 9.84
CA GLN A 63 -8.97 5.27 10.72
C GLN A 63 -9.13 6.62 9.99
N VAL A 64 -8.20 6.94 9.08
CA VAL A 64 -8.26 8.18 8.29
C VAL A 64 -9.05 8.05 6.97
N GLY A 65 -9.69 6.89 6.73
CA GLY A 65 -10.53 6.66 5.53
C GLY A 65 -9.72 6.59 4.23
N ARG A 66 -8.50 6.07 4.28
CA ARG A 66 -7.54 6.05 3.15
C ARG A 66 -7.15 4.64 2.71
N VAL A 67 -8.04 3.67 2.88
CA VAL A 67 -7.91 2.34 2.30
C VAL A 67 -8.71 2.28 1.01
N ILE A 68 -8.06 1.88 -0.08
CA ILE A 68 -8.70 1.65 -1.38
C ILE A 68 -8.90 0.15 -1.55
N VAL A 69 -10.13 -0.25 -1.84
CA VAL A 69 -10.49 -1.65 -2.11
C VAL A 69 -10.91 -1.73 -3.58
N PRO A 70 -10.10 -2.33 -4.47
CA PRO A 70 -10.48 -2.53 -5.86
C PRO A 70 -11.75 -3.37 -5.96
N SER A 71 -12.65 -2.93 -6.83
CA SER A 71 -13.85 -3.67 -7.21
C SER A 71 -13.54 -4.73 -8.25
N ILE A 72 -14.51 -5.60 -8.54
CA ILE A 72 -14.39 -6.58 -9.62
C ILE A 72 -14.06 -5.92 -10.96
N THR A 73 -14.67 -4.77 -11.25
CA THR A 73 -14.45 -4.04 -12.51
C THR A 73 -13.06 -3.43 -12.62
N ASP A 74 -12.41 -3.15 -11.50
CA ASP A 74 -11.02 -2.68 -11.50
C ASP A 74 -10.06 -3.82 -11.89
N TYR A 75 -10.34 -5.05 -11.43
CA TYR A 75 -9.57 -6.23 -11.81
C TYR A 75 -9.77 -6.63 -13.27
N GLU A 76 -10.99 -6.53 -13.81
CA GLU A 76 -11.26 -6.76 -15.24
C GLU A 76 -10.42 -5.82 -16.10
N LYS A 77 -10.44 -4.52 -15.79
CA LYS A 77 -9.62 -3.52 -16.49
C LYS A 77 -8.12 -3.77 -16.35
N ALA A 78 -7.66 -4.21 -15.17
CA ALA A 78 -6.26 -4.59 -14.99
C ALA A 78 -5.88 -5.75 -15.92
N GLY A 79 -6.74 -6.76 -16.06
CA GLY A 79 -6.55 -7.86 -17.00
C GLY A 79 -6.48 -7.41 -18.46
N GLU A 80 -7.34 -6.47 -18.88
CA GLU A 80 -7.31 -5.86 -20.22
C GLU A 80 -6.04 -5.06 -20.50
N ILE A 81 -5.40 -4.49 -19.47
CA ILE A 81 -4.11 -3.79 -19.61
C ILE A 81 -2.99 -4.82 -19.74
N ILE A 82 -2.99 -5.85 -18.89
CA ILE A 82 -1.96 -6.89 -18.89
C ILE A 82 -1.93 -7.65 -20.23
N SER A 83 -3.08 -7.91 -20.85
CA SER A 83 -3.15 -8.60 -22.14
C SER A 83 -2.51 -7.84 -23.31
N LYS A 84 -2.16 -6.56 -23.10
CA LYS A 84 -1.49 -5.70 -24.10
C LYS A 84 0.03 -5.63 -23.90
N LEU A 85 0.56 -6.25 -22.84
CA LEU A 85 2.00 -6.37 -22.58
C LEU A 85 2.58 -7.54 -23.36
#